data_AF-A0A5C3NWT1-F1
#
_entry.id   AF-A0A5C3NWT1-F1
#
_cell.length_a   1.000
_cell.length_b   1.000
_cell.length_c   1.000
_cell.angle_alpha   90.00
_cell.angle_beta   90.00
_cell.angle_gamma   90.00
#
_symmetry.space_group_name_H-M   'P 1'
#
loop_
_entity.id
_entity.type
_entity.pdbx_description
1 polymer ?
#
loop_
_entity_poly.entity_id
_entity_poly.type
_entity_poly.pdbx_seq_one_letter_code
_entity_poly.pdbx_strand_id
1 'polypeptide(L)'
;MASTHDEQTQVEDTFQLYDLRVEVICPPGKRIMCGAKEGDSFTLEGEMLYLPPGQGISIYSLGAVLPLLAAKQRMTAQNDWMSTDAEVACPDPCCPSRLRIVRTGIRTFKHGDTTLIPLPPNASEAHTNRA
;
A
#
# COMPACT_ATOMS: atom_id res chain seq x y z
N MET A 1 35.90 -19.12 -35.91
CA MET A 1 35.84 -18.74 -34.49
C MET A 1 34.61 -17.86 -34.34
N ALA A 2 33.50 -18.42 -33.86
CA ALA A 2 32.25 -17.69 -33.73
C ALA A 2 32.26 -16.96 -32.37
N SER A 3 32.24 -15.64 -32.41
CA SER A 3 31.88 -14.81 -31.25
C SER A 3 30.37 -14.91 -31.07
N THR A 4 29.93 -15.69 -30.09
CA THR A 4 28.54 -15.70 -29.65
C THR A 4 28.38 -14.69 -28.52
N HIS A 5 27.48 -13.74 -28.75
CA HIS A 5 27.11 -12.65 -27.86
C HIS A 5 26.79 -13.13 -26.44
N ASP A 6 27.32 -12.40 -25.45
CA ASP A 6 26.83 -12.40 -24.07
C ASP A 6 25.38 -11.88 -24.10
N GLU A 7 24.43 -12.78 -24.04
CA GLU A 7 23.02 -12.44 -23.81
C GLU A 7 22.87 -12.14 -22.31
N GLN A 8 23.32 -10.94 -21.91
CA GLN A 8 23.10 -10.43 -20.56
C GLN A 8 21.60 -10.39 -20.30
N THR A 9 21.11 -11.33 -19.50
CA THR A 9 19.76 -11.30 -18.96
C THR A 9 19.64 -10.02 -18.14
N GLN A 10 19.00 -8.98 -18.68
CA GLN A 10 18.73 -7.76 -17.94
C GLN A 10 17.90 -8.14 -16.71
N VAL A 11 18.45 -7.90 -15.52
CA VAL A 11 17.69 -8.00 -14.29
C VAL A 11 16.61 -6.92 -14.38
N GLU A 12 15.34 -7.33 -14.42
CA GLU A 12 14.21 -6.42 -14.24
C GLU A 12 14.40 -5.70 -12.89
N ASP A 13 14.82 -4.44 -12.95
CA ASP A 13 15.14 -3.61 -11.79
C ASP A 13 13.92 -2.82 -11.30
N THR A 14 12.73 -3.21 -11.76
CA THR A 14 11.48 -2.53 -11.47
C THR A 14 10.55 -3.34 -10.57
N PHE A 15 9.71 -2.64 -9.82
CA PHE A 15 8.62 -3.25 -9.07
C PHE A 15 7.39 -2.34 -9.08
N GLN A 16 6.23 -2.94 -8.79
CA GLN A 16 4.96 -2.22 -8.79
C GLN A 16 4.34 -2.14 -7.40
N LEU A 17 3.72 -1.00 -7.12
CA LEU A 17 2.88 -0.77 -5.96
C LEU A 17 1.54 -0.19 -6.39
N TYR A 18 0.49 -0.50 -5.64
CA TYR A 18 -0.73 0.29 -5.67
C TYR A 18 -0.55 1.58 -4.89
N ASP A 19 -1.14 2.65 -5.40
CA ASP A 19 -1.55 3.76 -4.54
C ASP A 19 -2.80 3.39 -3.79
N LEU A 20 -2.92 3.95 -2.59
CA LEU A 20 -4.08 3.73 -1.74
C LEU A 20 -4.86 5.03 -1.58
N ARG A 21 -6.18 4.91 -1.55
CA ARG A 21 -7.05 5.88 -0.92
C ARG A 21 -7.62 5.24 0.34
N VAL A 22 -7.52 5.92 1.47
CA VAL A 22 -8.13 5.49 2.71
C VAL A 22 -9.31 6.41 3.02
N GLU A 23 -10.48 5.82 3.13
CA GLU A 23 -11.75 6.53 3.31
C GLU A 23 -12.31 6.27 4.70
N VAL A 24 -12.78 7.32 5.37
CA VAL A 24 -13.52 7.19 6.63
C VAL A 24 -14.94 6.75 6.32
N ILE A 25 -15.40 5.74 7.04
CA ILE A 25 -16.80 5.31 7.09
C ILE A 25 -17.38 5.73 8.43
N CYS A 26 -18.45 6.53 8.42
CA CYS A 26 -19.22 6.89 9.60
C CYS A 26 -20.63 6.28 9.51
N PRO A 27 -20.98 5.30 10.36
CA PRO A 27 -22.33 4.74 10.33
C PRO A 27 -23.42 5.80 10.55
N PRO A 28 -24.48 5.84 9.71
CA PRO A 28 -25.52 6.85 9.80
C PRO A 28 -26.16 6.94 11.19
N GLY A 29 -26.37 8.16 11.67
CA GLY A 29 -27.01 8.42 12.96
C GLY A 29 -26.20 8.00 14.19
N LYS A 30 -24.92 7.60 14.04
CA LYS A 30 -24.04 7.28 15.16
C LYS A 30 -23.13 8.45 15.49
N ARG A 31 -22.88 8.63 16.79
CA ARG A 31 -21.86 9.58 17.28
C ARG A 31 -20.47 8.99 17.03
N ILE A 32 -19.59 9.80 16.44
CA ILE A 32 -18.19 9.46 16.22
C ILE A 32 -17.33 10.15 17.28
N MET A 33 -16.45 9.39 17.95
CA MET A 33 -15.64 9.86 19.08
C MET A 33 -14.26 10.36 18.64
N CYS A 34 -13.70 9.78 17.59
CA CYS A 34 -12.36 10.10 17.10
C CYS A 34 -12.28 11.39 16.27
N GLY A 35 -13.39 12.13 16.14
CA GLY A 35 -13.48 13.37 15.37
C GLY A 35 -13.58 13.19 13.86
N ALA A 36 -13.55 11.95 13.36
CA ALA A 36 -13.69 11.64 11.95
C ALA A 36 -15.09 12.00 11.43
N LYS A 37 -15.16 12.41 10.16
CA LYS A 37 -16.38 12.80 9.47
C LYS A 37 -16.57 11.97 8.21
N GLU A 38 -17.82 11.77 7.83
CA GLU A 38 -18.15 11.14 6.55
C GLU A 38 -17.50 11.94 5.40
N GLY A 39 -16.83 11.25 4.49
CA GLY A 39 -16.09 11.85 3.37
C GLY A 39 -14.63 12.22 3.67
N ASP A 40 -14.21 12.21 4.95
CA ASP A 40 -12.79 12.36 5.27
C ASP A 40 -11.98 11.24 4.59
N SER A 41 -10.87 11.59 3.97
CA SER A 41 -9.97 10.60 3.34
C SER A 41 -8.53 11.07 3.25
N PHE A 42 -7.60 10.15 3.00
CA PHE A 42 -6.24 10.48 2.61
C PHE A 42 -5.77 9.57 1.48
N THR A 43 -4.80 10.02 0.70
CA THR A 43 -4.12 9.18 -0.30
C THR A 43 -2.74 8.81 0.18
N LEU A 44 -2.28 7.62 -0.21
CA LEU A 44 -0.89 7.18 -0.11
C LEU A 44 -0.42 6.93 -1.54
N GLU A 45 0.43 7.83 -2.02
CA GLU A 45 0.92 7.86 -3.40
C GLU A 45 2.41 7.54 -3.40
N GLY A 46 2.76 6.32 -3.83
CA GLY A 46 4.05 5.75 -3.48
C GLY A 46 4.24 5.71 -1.96
N GLU A 47 5.24 6.40 -1.43
CA GLU A 47 5.52 6.47 0.01
C GLU A 47 4.91 7.71 0.71
N MET A 48 4.28 8.60 -0.06
CA MET A 48 3.85 9.90 0.43
C MET A 48 2.36 9.92 0.77
N LEU A 49 2.05 10.30 2.01
CA LEU A 49 0.67 10.48 2.48
C LEU A 49 0.20 11.92 2.23
N TYR A 50 -0.97 12.08 1.62
CA TYR A 50 -1.59 13.39 1.36
C TYR A 50 -2.99 13.48 1.97
N LEU A 51 -3.27 14.62 2.60
CA LEU A 51 -4.59 14.98 3.11
C LEU A 51 -5.21 16.07 2.23
N PRO A 52 -6.54 16.06 2.04
CA PRO A 52 -7.25 17.20 1.49
C PRO A 52 -6.99 18.49 2.32
N PRO A 53 -6.97 19.67 1.68
CA PRO A 53 -6.73 20.93 2.38
C PRO A 53 -7.68 21.15 3.56
N GLY A 54 -7.11 21.46 4.73
CA GLY A 54 -7.88 21.73 5.94
C GLY A 54 -8.49 20.50 6.63
N GLN A 55 -8.25 19.28 6.11
CA GLN A 55 -8.71 18.05 6.72
C GLN A 55 -7.69 17.52 7.71
N GLY A 56 -8.16 17.13 8.90
CA GLY A 56 -7.38 16.35 9.86
C GLY A 56 -7.80 14.89 9.83
N ILE A 57 -6.89 14.00 10.21
CA ILE A 57 -7.21 12.62 10.59
C ILE A 57 -6.66 12.41 12.00
N SER A 58 -7.45 11.75 12.86
CA SER A 58 -6.99 11.37 14.20
C SER A 58 -5.71 10.54 14.09
N ILE A 59 -4.65 10.95 14.80
CA ILE A 59 -3.40 10.20 14.85
C ILE A 59 -3.58 8.79 15.40
N TYR A 60 -4.58 8.57 16.27
CA TYR A 60 -4.91 7.24 16.78
C TYR A 60 -5.55 6.38 15.70
N SER A 61 -6.50 6.92 14.93
CA SER A 61 -7.07 6.23 13.77
C SER A 61 -6.00 5.93 12.71
N LEU A 62 -5.10 6.88 12.46
CA LEU A 62 -3.95 6.67 11.57
C LEU A 62 -3.05 5.54 12.09
N GLY A 63 -2.74 5.53 13.39
CA GLY A 63 -1.94 4.47 14.02
C GLY A 63 -2.57 3.07 13.89
N ALA A 64 -3.90 2.97 13.82
CA ALA A 64 -4.57 1.69 13.61
C ALA A 64 -4.42 1.17 12.17
N VAL A 65 -4.47 2.05 11.16
CA VAL A 65 -4.40 1.65 9.74
C VAL A 65 -2.97 1.58 9.21
N LEU A 66 -2.06 2.40 9.73
CA LEU A 66 -0.69 2.57 9.23
C LEU A 66 0.09 1.25 9.09
N PRO A 67 0.02 0.29 10.04
CA PRO A 67 0.74 -0.98 9.93
C PRO A 67 0.35 -1.84 8.72
N LEU A 68 -0.83 -1.60 8.13
CA LEU A 68 -1.36 -2.40 7.03
C LEU A 68 -1.05 -1.80 5.65
N LEU A 69 -0.73 -0.51 5.58
CA LEU A 69 -0.64 0.21 4.30
C LEU A 69 0.44 -0.37 3.37
N ALA A 70 1.65 -0.60 3.89
CA ALA A 70 2.75 -1.11 3.07
C ALA A 70 2.42 -2.48 2.44
N ALA A 71 1.76 -3.38 3.19
CA ALA A 71 1.31 -4.67 2.66
C ALA A 71 0.17 -4.48 1.64
N LYS A 72 -0.75 -3.56 1.90
CA LYS A 72 -1.86 -3.25 0.99
C LYS A 72 -1.41 -2.64 -0.34
N GLN A 73 -0.27 -1.96 -0.38
CA GLN A 73 0.34 -1.48 -1.63
C GLN A 73 0.93 -2.61 -2.49
N ARG A 74 1.31 -3.75 -1.91
CA ARG A 74 1.94 -4.84 -2.67
C ARG A 74 0.92 -5.58 -3.53
N MET A 75 1.41 -6.14 -4.63
CA MET A 75 0.69 -7.16 -5.39
C MET A 75 0.61 -8.43 -4.54
N THR A 76 -0.57 -8.73 -4.02
CA THR A 76 -0.83 -9.86 -3.11
C THR A 76 -1.68 -10.92 -3.79
N ALA A 77 -1.65 -12.17 -3.28
CA ALA A 77 -2.44 -13.27 -3.85
C ALA A 77 -3.94 -13.00 -3.72
N GLN A 78 -4.72 -13.29 -4.77
CA GLN A 78 -6.14 -12.92 -4.83
C GLN A 78 -6.98 -13.47 -3.66
N ASN A 79 -6.63 -14.64 -3.15
CA ASN A 79 -7.37 -15.32 -2.08
C ASN A 79 -6.78 -15.10 -0.67
N ASP A 80 -5.77 -14.24 -0.54
CA ASP A 80 -5.26 -13.82 0.76
C ASP A 80 -6.21 -12.77 1.38
N TRP A 81 -6.47 -12.87 2.68
CA TRP A 81 -7.23 -11.85 3.41
C TRP A 81 -6.60 -10.46 3.27
N MET A 82 -5.27 -10.38 3.11
CA MET A 82 -4.57 -9.14 2.83
C MET A 82 -4.99 -8.50 1.50
N SER A 83 -5.56 -9.27 0.56
CA SER A 83 -6.15 -8.75 -0.68
C SER A 83 -7.61 -8.34 -0.51
N THR A 84 -8.39 -9.09 0.27
CA THR A 84 -9.85 -8.94 0.35
C THR A 84 -10.32 -7.98 1.44
N ASP A 85 -9.70 -8.02 2.62
CA ASP A 85 -10.24 -7.37 3.82
C ASP A 85 -9.78 -5.91 3.89
N ALA A 86 -10.67 -4.98 3.55
CA ALA A 86 -10.28 -3.58 3.34
C ALA A 86 -10.54 -2.64 4.53
N GLU A 87 -11.25 -3.09 5.57
CA GLU A 87 -11.72 -2.21 6.64
C GLU A 87 -10.95 -2.39 7.95
N VAL A 88 -10.56 -1.27 8.55
CA VAL A 88 -9.88 -1.20 9.85
C VAL A 88 -10.78 -0.45 10.82
N ALA A 89 -11.03 -1.04 11.99
CA ALA A 89 -11.84 -0.41 13.03
C ALA A 89 -11.11 0.77 13.68
N CYS A 90 -11.86 1.75 14.17
CA CYS A 90 -11.32 2.76 15.07
C CYS A 90 -10.72 2.08 16.32
N PRO A 91 -9.56 2.54 16.83
CA PRO A 91 -8.97 1.95 18.03
C PRO A 91 -9.78 2.24 19.31
N ASP A 92 -10.66 3.25 19.30
CA ASP A 92 -11.63 3.46 20.38
C ASP A 92 -12.78 2.43 20.24
N PRO A 93 -12.96 1.50 21.19
CA PRO A 93 -13.98 0.46 21.13
C PRO A 93 -15.42 0.99 21.04
N CYS A 94 -15.66 2.22 21.52
CA CYS A 94 -16.97 2.85 21.50
C CYS A 94 -17.19 3.74 20.27
N CYS A 95 -16.17 3.92 19.43
CA CYS A 95 -16.28 4.69 18.20
C CYS A 95 -16.62 3.76 17.02
N PRO A 96 -17.79 3.90 16.38
CA PRO A 96 -18.21 2.96 15.35
C PRO A 96 -17.65 3.28 13.96
N SER A 97 -16.78 4.28 13.83
CA SER A 97 -16.14 4.63 12.56
C SER A 97 -15.16 3.54 12.11
N ARG A 98 -14.95 3.44 10.80
CA ARG A 98 -13.96 2.57 10.18
C ARG A 98 -13.14 3.33 9.15
N LEU A 99 -12.00 2.77 8.78
CA LEU A 99 -11.17 3.22 7.67
C LEU A 99 -11.17 2.13 6.60
N ARG A 100 -11.58 2.46 5.38
CA ARG A 100 -11.54 1.54 4.24
C ARG A 100 -10.36 1.87 3.34
N ILE A 101 -9.51 0.88 3.10
CA ILE A 101 -8.37 0.97 2.20
C ILE A 101 -8.82 0.56 0.80
N VAL A 102 -8.66 1.46 -0.17
CA VAL A 102 -9.00 1.25 -1.58
C VAL A 102 -7.71 1.29 -2.38
N ARG A 103 -7.41 0.20 -3.10
CA ARG A 103 -6.35 0.21 -4.13
C ARG A 103 -6.82 1.01 -5.33
N THR A 104 -5.97 1.89 -5.83
CA THR A 104 -6.32 2.80 -6.93
C THR A 104 -5.41 2.56 -8.13
N GLY A 105 -4.50 3.49 -8.45
CA GLY A 105 -3.54 3.34 -9.54
C GLY A 105 -2.41 2.38 -9.20
N ILE A 106 -1.70 1.91 -10.23
CA ILE A 106 -0.43 1.19 -10.10
C ILE A 106 0.69 2.14 -10.49
N ARG A 107 1.73 2.21 -9.66
CA ARG A 107 2.98 2.90 -9.96
C ARG A 107 4.09 1.88 -10.12
N THR A 108 4.96 2.13 -11.10
CA THR A 108 6.18 1.36 -11.31
C THR A 108 7.36 2.16 -10.78
N PHE A 109 8.18 1.52 -9.96
CA PHE A 109 9.37 2.08 -9.35
C PHE A 109 10.59 1.37 -9.91
N LYS A 110 11.72 2.07 -10.01
CA LYS A 110 13.03 1.44 -10.13
C LYS A 110 13.63 1.22 -8.76
N HIS A 111 14.32 0.11 -8.58
CA HIS A 111 15.00 -0.24 -7.34
C HIS A 111 15.95 0.88 -6.88
N GLY A 112 16.82 1.35 -7.77
CA GLY A 112 17.81 2.40 -7.48
C GLY A 112 17.22 3.77 -7.13
N ASP A 113 15.96 4.03 -7.49
CA ASP A 113 15.27 5.28 -7.13
C ASP A 113 14.74 5.25 -5.69
N THR A 114 14.66 4.07 -5.06
CA THR A 114 14.06 3.86 -3.74
C THR A 114 15.04 3.36 -2.68
N THR A 115 16.23 2.92 -3.08
CA THR A 115 17.27 2.46 -2.16
C THR A 115 18.66 2.50 -2.80
N LEU A 116 19.68 2.67 -1.96
CA LEU A 116 21.09 2.61 -2.35
C LEU A 116 21.71 1.21 -2.21
N ILE A 117 20.97 0.27 -1.62
CA ILE A 117 21.43 -1.12 -1.49
C ILE A 117 21.31 -1.79 -2.86
N PRO A 118 22.37 -2.35 -3.45
CA PRO A 118 22.29 -2.95 -4.79
C PRO A 118 21.45 -4.23 -4.81
N LEU A 119 20.90 -4.56 -5.98
CA LEU A 119 20.27 -5.86 -6.19
C LEU A 119 21.31 -6.98 -6.09
N PRO A 120 20.96 -8.14 -5.50
CA PRO A 120 21.82 -9.32 -5.54
C PRO A 120 22.09 -9.74 -6.99
N PRO A 121 23.28 -10.27 -7.32
CA PRO A 121 23.67 -10.60 -8.70
C PRO A 121 22.73 -11.57 -9.45
N ASN A 122 21.94 -12.39 -8.75
CA ASN A 122 21.11 -13.46 -9.34
C ASN A 122 19.60 -13.26 -9.10
N ALA A 123 19.12 -12.03 -8.92
CA ALA A 123 17.71 -11.78 -8.60
C ALA A 123 16.72 -12.27 -9.69
N SER A 124 17.17 -12.50 -10.94
CA SER A 124 16.31 -13.02 -12.03
C SER A 124 15.97 -14.51 -11.91
N GLU A 125 16.76 -15.32 -11.18
CA GLU A 125 16.54 -16.77 -11.05
C GLU A 125 15.51 -17.16 -9.97
N ALA A 126 15.15 -16.22 -9.08
CA ALA A 126 14.29 -16.51 -7.93
C ALA A 126 12.79 -16.71 -8.29
N HIS A 127 12.35 -16.31 -9.49
CA HIS A 127 10.95 -16.43 -9.91
C HIS A 127 10.62 -17.76 -10.63
N THR A 128 11.61 -18.58 -10.98
CA THR A 128 11.39 -19.82 -11.77
C THR A 128 11.41 -21.12 -10.97
N ASN A 129 11.75 -21.11 -9.68
CA ASN A 129 11.80 -22.33 -8.87
C ASN A 129 10.93 -22.25 -7.61
N ARG A 130 9.63 -22.52 -7.76
CA ARG A 130 8.81 -23.15 -6.71
C ARG A 130 7.87 -24.17 -7.35
N ALA A 131 8.29 -25.43 -7.32
CA ALA A 131 7.42 -26.60 -7.40
C ALA A 131 6.67 -26.81 -6.08
#